data_AF-A0A060C1U9-F1
#
_entry.id   AF-A0A060C1U9-F1
#
_cell.length_a   1.000
_cell.length_b   1.000
_cell.length_c   1.000
_cell.angle_alpha   90.00
_cell.angle_beta   90.00
_cell.angle_gamma   90.00
#
_symmetry.space_group_name_H-M   'P 1'
#
loop_
_entity.id
_entity.type
_entity.pdbx_description
1 polymer ?
#
loop_
_entity_poly.entity_id
_entity_poly.type
_entity_poly.pdbx_seq_one_letter_code
_entity_poly.pdbx_strand_id
1 'polypeptide(L)'
;NFWHKAIYPNQVWLDGLYMAQPFYMQYELSFNDRRACSDSFHQFQVVHDIMRNPQNGLYYHAYDASHKQFWCDPVTGLSSSFWLRAEGWFAMALIDTWELMP
;
A
#
# COMPACT_ATOMS: atom_id res chain seq x y z
N ASN A 1 6.09 -4.75 0.43
CA ASN A 1 5.38 -3.76 1.26
C ASN A 1 5.68 -3.95 2.72
N PHE A 2 5.65 -2.86 3.49
CA PHE A 2 5.66 -2.93 4.95
C PHE A 2 4.40 -3.62 5.49
N TRP A 3 4.56 -4.40 6.56
CA TRP A 3 3.41 -4.81 7.36
C TRP A 3 2.76 -3.58 7.98
N HIS A 4 1.43 -3.54 8.03
CA HIS A 4 0.71 -2.37 8.51
C HIS A 4 1.10 -2.00 9.94
N LYS A 5 1.26 -3.01 10.81
CA LYS A 5 1.77 -2.88 12.19
C LYS A 5 2.44 -4.19 12.62
N ALA A 6 3.26 -4.15 13.66
CA ALA A 6 3.82 -5.36 14.28
C ALA A 6 2.73 -6.34 14.76
N ILE A 7 1.58 -5.81 15.23
CA ILE A 7 0.42 -6.61 15.64
C ILE A 7 -0.43 -7.13 14.45
N TYR A 8 -0.11 -6.73 13.22
CA TYR A 8 -0.75 -7.16 11.98
C TYR A 8 0.27 -7.80 11.03
N PRO A 9 0.84 -8.95 11.42
CA PRO A 9 1.86 -9.60 10.63
C PRO A 9 1.30 -10.03 9.27
N ASN A 10 2.11 -9.89 8.22
CA ASN A 10 1.79 -10.24 6.83
C ASN A 10 0.66 -9.42 6.19
N GLN A 11 0.19 -8.36 6.85
CA GLN A 11 -0.93 -7.58 6.37
C GLN A 11 -0.48 -6.25 5.77
N VAL A 12 -0.98 -5.95 4.58
CA VAL A 12 -0.85 -4.65 3.91
C VAL A 12 -2.21 -3.98 3.91
N TRP A 13 -2.26 -2.72 4.34
CA TRP A 13 -3.48 -1.91 4.37
C TRP A 13 -3.22 -0.66 3.56
N LEU A 14 -4.19 -0.25 2.73
CA LEU A 14 -4.03 0.92 1.85
C LEU A 14 -3.68 2.19 2.63
N ASP A 15 -4.27 2.37 3.82
CA ASP A 15 -3.98 3.46 4.75
C ASP A 15 -2.48 3.60 5.01
N GLY A 16 -1.77 2.47 5.15
CA GLY A 16 -0.34 2.42 5.43
C GLY A 16 0.52 3.04 4.33
N LEU A 17 0.05 3.10 3.08
CA LEU A 17 0.81 3.73 2.00
C LEU A 17 0.89 5.24 2.21
N TYR A 18 -0.21 5.90 2.63
CA TYR A 18 -0.15 7.33 2.89
C TYR A 18 0.70 7.66 4.12
N MET A 19 0.64 6.81 5.15
CA MET A 19 1.42 7.06 6.37
C MET A 19 2.94 6.92 6.15
N ALA A 20 3.36 6.12 5.17
CA ALA A 20 4.77 5.79 4.97
C ALA A 20 5.37 6.37 3.69
N GLN A 21 4.70 6.27 2.54
CA GLN A 21 5.37 6.47 1.24
C GLN A 21 5.75 7.92 0.93
N PRO A 22 4.88 8.94 1.12
CA PRO A 22 5.27 10.33 0.92
C PRO A 22 6.41 10.74 1.87
N PHE A 23 6.33 10.32 3.13
CA PHE A 23 7.39 10.56 4.12
C PHE A 23 8.70 9.88 3.72
N TYR A 24 8.64 8.60 3.34
CA TYR A 24 9.82 7.81 3.02
C TYR A 24 10.52 8.36 1.78
N MET A 25 9.78 8.69 0.73
CA MET A 25 10.31 9.33 -0.47
C MET A 25 10.99 10.66 -0.14
N GLN A 26 10.31 11.55 0.60
CA GLN A 26 10.90 12.83 1.00
C GLN A 26 12.17 12.64 1.83
N TYR A 27 12.17 11.66 2.73
CA TYR A 27 13.33 11.36 3.57
C TYR A 27 14.51 10.87 2.74
N GLU A 28 14.27 9.98 1.78
CA GLU A 28 15.30 9.46 0.87
C GLU A 28 15.94 10.57 0.03
N LEU A 29 15.13 11.49 -0.49
CA LEU A 29 15.60 12.64 -1.26
C LEU A 29 16.43 13.62 -0.42
N SER A 30 16.02 13.85 0.82
CA SER A 30 16.64 14.86 1.69
C SER A 30 17.90 14.35 2.39
N PHE A 31 17.97 13.05 2.71
CA PHE A 31 18.96 12.55 3.68
C PHE A 31 19.71 11.27 3.27
N ASN A 32 19.26 10.52 2.27
CA ASN A 32 19.84 9.20 1.95
C ASN A 32 20.31 9.04 0.50
N ASP A 33 20.54 10.15 -0.22
CA ASP A 33 20.99 10.16 -1.61
C ASP A 33 20.10 9.32 -2.54
N ARG A 34 18.79 9.30 -2.27
CA ARG A 34 17.76 8.65 -3.10
C ARG A 34 17.92 7.13 -3.24
N ARG A 35 18.74 6.49 -2.41
CA ARG A 35 19.13 5.08 -2.58
C ARG A 35 17.95 4.12 -2.54
N ALA A 36 16.90 4.44 -1.79
CA ALA A 36 15.74 3.58 -1.65
C ALA A 36 14.44 4.17 -2.23
N CYS A 37 14.49 5.22 -3.06
CA CYS A 37 13.28 5.75 -3.74
C CYS A 37 12.57 4.68 -4.59
N SER A 38 13.31 3.72 -5.15
CA SER A 38 12.74 2.60 -5.92
C SER A 38 11.92 1.62 -5.07
N ASP A 39 12.16 1.53 -3.76
CA ASP A 39 11.33 0.71 -2.87
C ASP A 39 9.91 1.27 -2.79
N SER A 40 9.75 2.60 -2.66
CA SER A 40 8.42 3.21 -2.68
C SER A 40 7.64 2.88 -3.95
N PHE A 41 8.28 2.95 -5.12
CA PHE A 41 7.65 2.54 -6.37
C PHE A 41 7.23 1.06 -6.34
N HIS A 42 8.11 0.18 -5.89
CA HIS A 42 7.82 -1.25 -5.78
C HIS A 42 6.62 -1.52 -4.84
N GLN A 43 6.49 -0.77 -3.74
CA GLN A 43 5.36 -0.92 -2.81
C GLN A 43 4.02 -0.50 -3.42
N PHE A 44 3.97 0.55 -4.26
CA PHE A 44 2.77 0.89 -5.02
C PHE A 44 2.43 -0.17 -6.07
N GLN A 45 3.45 -0.67 -6.77
CA GLN A 45 3.25 -1.69 -7.81
C GLN A 45 2.67 -2.99 -7.22
N VAL A 46 3.20 -3.48 -6.10
CA VAL A 46 2.68 -4.69 -5.45
C VAL A 46 1.22 -4.51 -5.01
N VAL A 47 0.85 -3.33 -4.51
CA VAL A 47 -0.55 -3.02 -4.17
C VAL A 47 -1.44 -2.98 -5.41
N HIS A 48 -0.96 -2.41 -6.52
CA HIS A 48 -1.63 -2.46 -7.81
C HIS A 48 -1.88 -3.90 -8.28
N ASP A 49 -0.84 -4.72 -8.26
CA ASP A 49 -0.88 -6.08 -8.80
C ASP A 49 -1.78 -7.01 -7.98
N ILE A 50 -1.81 -6.83 -6.65
CA ILE A 50 -2.52 -7.73 -5.74
C ILE A 50 -3.91 -7.21 -5.37
N MET A 51 -4.01 -5.92 -5.03
CA MET A 51 -5.19 -5.38 -4.33
C MET A 51 -6.19 -4.70 -5.25
N ARG A 52 -5.85 -4.46 -6.52
CA ARG A 52 -6.75 -3.84 -7.49
C ARG A 52 -7.73 -4.86 -8.07
N ASN A 53 -9.02 -4.56 -7.99
CA ASN A 53 -10.04 -5.28 -8.72
C ASN A 53 -10.04 -4.83 -10.20
N PRO A 54 -9.80 -5.74 -11.17
CA PRO A 54 -9.68 -5.35 -12.57
C PRO A 54 -11.01 -4.99 -13.24
N GLN A 55 -12.16 -5.40 -12.67
CA GLN A 55 -13.47 -5.13 -13.26
C GLN A 55 -13.94 -3.71 -13.00
N ASN A 56 -13.68 -3.16 -11.81
CA ASN A 56 -14.13 -1.81 -11.43
C ASN A 56 -12.99 -0.82 -11.18
N GLY A 57 -11.75 -1.30 -11.08
CA GLY A 57 -10.55 -0.50 -10.86
C GLY A 57 -10.33 -0.01 -9.42
N LEU A 58 -11.19 -0.41 -8.49
CA LEU A 58 -11.08 -0.11 -7.06
C LEU A 58 -10.11 -1.08 -6.36
N TYR A 59 -9.64 -0.70 -5.19
CA TYR A 59 -8.68 -1.43 -4.38
C TYR A 59 -9.32 -1.97 -3.10
N TYR A 60 -9.13 -3.26 -2.84
CA TYR A 60 -9.54 -3.84 -1.57
C TYR A 60 -8.78 -3.17 -0.42
N HIS A 61 -9.45 -2.91 0.70
CA HIS A 61 -8.88 -2.16 1.83
C HIS A 61 -7.59 -2.79 2.37
N ALA A 62 -7.56 -4.12 2.51
CA ALA A 62 -6.43 -4.84 3.07
C ALA A 62 -6.17 -6.17 2.36
N TYR A 63 -4.93 -6.63 2.49
CA TYR A 63 -4.42 -7.91 2.04
C TYR A 63 -3.65 -8.58 3.18
N ASP A 64 -3.92 -9.86 3.47
CA ASP A 64 -3.15 -10.72 4.37
C ASP A 64 -2.46 -11.82 3.57
N ALA A 65 -1.14 -11.74 3.41
CA ALA A 65 -0.37 -12.74 2.66
C ALA A 65 -0.32 -14.12 3.33
N SER A 66 -0.74 -14.23 4.58
CA SER A 66 -0.83 -15.53 5.27
C SER A 66 -2.18 -16.23 5.10
N HIS A 67 -3.20 -15.50 4.60
CA HIS A 67 -4.58 -15.97 4.43
C HIS A 67 -5.21 -16.52 5.74
N LYS A 68 -4.79 -15.98 6.89
CA LYS A 68 -5.20 -16.47 8.23
C LYS A 68 -6.26 -15.59 8.89
N GLN A 69 -6.36 -14.33 8.49
CA GLN A 69 -7.33 -13.43 9.09
C GLN A 69 -8.77 -13.80 8.71
N PHE A 70 -9.68 -13.70 9.68
CA PHE A 70 -11.09 -14.06 9.47
C PHE A 70 -11.80 -13.18 8.42
N TRP A 71 -11.26 -12.00 8.14
CA TRP A 71 -11.83 -11.03 7.21
C TRP A 71 -11.30 -11.18 5.77
N CYS A 72 -10.23 -11.95 5.55
CA CYS A 72 -9.65 -12.11 4.24
C CYS A 72 -10.23 -13.32 3.51
N ASP A 73 -10.35 -13.20 2.18
CA ASP A 73 -10.66 -14.31 1.32
C ASP A 73 -9.54 -15.38 1.39
N PRO A 74 -9.86 -16.67 1.55
CA PRO A 74 -8.87 -17.71 1.79
C PRO A 74 -7.99 -18.04 0.56
N VAL A 75 -8.40 -17.62 -0.65
CA VAL A 75 -7.67 -17.88 -1.90
C VAL A 75 -6.77 -16.70 -2.27
N THR A 76 -7.26 -15.49 -2.08
CA THR A 76 -6.59 -14.25 -2.52
C THR A 76 -5.95 -13.46 -1.38
N GLY A 77 -6.34 -13.70 -0.13
CA GLY A 77 -5.91 -12.92 1.03
C GLY A 77 -6.52 -11.52 1.09
N LEU A 78 -7.43 -11.15 0.19
CA LEU A 78 -8.01 -9.80 0.11
C LEU A 78 -9.20 -9.63 1.05
N SER A 79 -9.37 -8.42 1.58
CA SER A 79 -10.60 -8.04 2.30
C SER A 79 -11.82 -8.01 1.37
N SER A 80 -13.04 -8.01 1.92
CA SER A 80 -14.27 -8.13 1.12
C SER A 80 -14.75 -6.85 0.42
N SER A 81 -14.24 -5.68 0.80
CA SER A 81 -14.88 -4.39 0.51
C SER A 81 -13.90 -3.32 0.03
N PHE A 82 -14.41 -2.44 -0.84
CA PHE A 82 -13.76 -1.20 -1.24
C PHE A 82 -14.12 -0.10 -0.25
N TRP A 83 -13.25 0.15 0.72
CA TRP A 83 -13.54 1.14 1.76
C TRP A 83 -13.13 2.54 1.30
N LEU A 84 -14.12 3.43 1.19
CA LEU A 84 -13.95 4.77 0.61
C LEU A 84 -12.75 5.56 1.14
N ARG A 85 -12.49 5.50 2.45
CA ARG A 85 -11.36 6.24 3.03
C ARG A 85 -10.00 5.62 2.66
N ALA A 86 -9.92 4.30 2.58
CA ALA A 86 -8.71 3.61 2.15
C ALA A 86 -8.37 3.92 0.69
N GLU A 87 -9.37 3.99 -0.20
CA GLU A 87 -9.19 4.51 -1.57
C GLU A 87 -8.64 5.93 -1.57
N GLY A 88 -9.21 6.80 -0.73
CA GLY A 88 -8.74 8.19 -0.58
C GLY A 88 -7.29 8.27 -0.12
N TRP A 89 -6.90 7.45 0.87
CA TRP A 89 -5.51 7.38 1.31
C TRP A 89 -4.57 6.88 0.22
N PHE A 90 -4.97 5.84 -0.51
CA PHE A 90 -4.17 5.30 -1.59
C PHE A 90 -3.97 6.34 -2.72
N ALA A 91 -5.03 7.05 -3.12
CA ALA A 91 -4.97 8.09 -4.13
C ALA A 91 -4.04 9.24 -3.72
N MET A 92 -4.18 9.75 -2.48
CA MET A 92 -3.30 10.79 -1.96
C MET A 92 -1.86 10.32 -1.83
N ALA A 93 -1.64 9.08 -1.37
CA ALA A 93 -0.29 8.52 -1.25
C ALA A 93 0.39 8.46 -2.61
N LEU A 94 -0.33 8.06 -3.66
CA LEU A 94 0.19 8.00 -5.01
C LEU A 94 0.58 9.38 -5.53
N ILE A 95 -0.31 10.37 -5.43
CA ILE A 95 -0.07 11.73 -5.94
C ILE A 95 1.08 12.39 -5.18
N ASP A 96 1.03 12.42 -3.85
CA ASP A 96 2.04 13.11 -3.03
C ASP A 96 3.41 12.44 -3.15
N THR A 97 3.47 11.12 -3.30
CA THR A 97 4.75 10.43 -3.54
C THR A 97 5.26 10.70 -4.96
N TRP A 98 4.37 10.69 -5.96
CA TRP A 98 4.73 10.94 -7.35
C TRP A 98 5.32 12.34 -7.57
N GLU A 99 4.77 13.36 -6.92
CA GLU A 99 5.30 14.74 -7.00
C GLU A 99 6.74 14.86 -6.47
N LEU A 100 7.15 13.97 -5.59
CA LEU A 100 8.50 13.93 -5.03
C LEU A 100 9.46 13.06 -5.86
N MET A 101 8.96 12.19 -6.75
CA MET A 101 9.81 11.24 -7.46
C MET A 101 10.89 11.97 -8.32
N PRO A 102 12.15 11.48 -8.33
CA PRO A 102 13.23 12.08 -9.10
C PRO A 102 13.10 11.97 -10.62
#